data_AF-A0A956EUQ0-F1
#
_entry.id   AF-A0A956EUQ0-F1
#
_cell.length_a   1.000
_cell.length_b   1.000
_cell.length_c   1.000
_cell.angle_alpha   90.00
_cell.angle_beta   90.00
_cell.angle_gamma   90.00
#
_symmetry.space_group_name_H-M   'P 1'
#
loop_
_entity.id
_entity.type
_entity.pdbx_description
1 polymer ?
#
loop_
_entity_poly.entity_id
_entity_poly.type
_entity_poly.pdbx_seq_one_letter_code
_entity_poly.pdbx_strand_id
1 'polypeptide(L)'
;MYSREFDAIWEVQSSHHPEVLTRGLRDRLHHLIFFQRPLRPPSPALVGRCELEPRLPRAPRADRRFQRFRLLNEVNNLRIQDQSAREERALSVEEREKLIAYLAKAKDRSFQQIAKHLFEQHESIRFNLERGDRKKLDGMSIDAALANKKLLGSKWHAIPELLKDRIVAAIVDDEAGRLEFLLREAGFEPALAEKLLEETPLPEGYGSYSLHAIMKLLPHLELGLPLTSRDASQPSALREAGYAAPWEKAVATQPLLDEPEPVTNPLVRAALHEVRKVVNAILRELVYKHGHTLSRIHVELAREVRGTAAQRQKRSRDMRDRQRQRDTATERIREHGMKPTREA
;
A
#
# COMPACT_ATOMS: atom_id res chain seq x y z
N MET A 1 -3.29 -31.51 -16.58
CA MET A 1 -3.96 -32.78 -16.93
C MET A 1 -4.29 -32.80 -18.43
N TYR A 2 -5.22 -31.96 -18.90
CA TYR A 2 -5.62 -31.91 -20.32
C TYR A 2 -4.52 -31.58 -21.34
N SER A 3 -3.56 -30.70 -21.00
CA SER A 3 -2.41 -30.42 -21.89
C SER A 3 -1.53 -31.66 -22.10
N ARG A 4 -1.26 -32.43 -21.04
CA ARG A 4 -0.51 -33.70 -21.15
C ARG A 4 -1.27 -34.77 -21.94
N GLU A 5 -2.59 -34.84 -21.75
CA GLU A 5 -3.45 -35.75 -22.51
C GLU A 5 -3.48 -35.40 -23.99
N PHE A 6 -3.62 -34.12 -24.34
CA PHE A 6 -3.50 -33.63 -25.71
C PHE A 6 -2.17 -34.02 -26.35
N ASP A 7 -1.06 -33.81 -25.63
CA ASP A 7 0.28 -34.17 -26.12
C ASP A 7 0.40 -35.68 -26.39
N ALA A 8 -0.07 -36.52 -25.47
CA ALA A 8 -0.02 -37.97 -25.61
C ALA A 8 -0.88 -38.47 -26.79
N ILE A 9 -2.09 -37.93 -26.96
CA ILE A 9 -2.96 -38.27 -28.10
C ILE A 9 -2.29 -37.83 -29.42
N TRP A 10 -1.74 -36.61 -29.45
CA TRP A 10 -1.09 -36.08 -30.64
C TRP A 10 0.11 -36.93 -31.05
N GLU A 11 0.95 -37.32 -30.10
CA GLU A 11 2.14 -38.13 -30.35
C GLU A 11 1.78 -39.46 -31.00
N VAL A 12 0.81 -40.20 -30.46
CA VAL A 12 0.35 -41.47 -31.04
C VAL A 12 -0.31 -41.28 -32.42
N GLN A 13 -1.25 -40.35 -32.54
CA GLN A 13 -2.04 -40.18 -33.75
C GLN A 13 -1.22 -39.59 -34.92
N SER A 14 -0.20 -38.77 -34.63
CA SER A 14 0.66 -38.16 -35.66
C SER A 14 1.40 -39.19 -36.52
N SER A 15 1.72 -40.35 -35.96
CA SER A 15 2.34 -41.45 -36.69
C SER A 15 1.40 -42.12 -37.70
N HIS A 16 0.08 -42.10 -37.43
CA HIS A 16 -0.94 -42.71 -38.27
C HIS A 16 -1.51 -41.74 -39.32
N HIS A 17 -1.41 -40.42 -39.09
CA HIS A 17 -1.97 -39.39 -39.97
C HIS A 17 -0.99 -38.22 -40.23
N PRO A 18 0.21 -38.48 -40.78
CA PRO A 18 1.28 -37.48 -40.90
C PRO A 18 0.92 -36.33 -41.86
N GLU A 19 0.02 -36.57 -42.81
CA GLU A 19 -0.38 -35.62 -43.84
C GLU A 19 -1.32 -34.53 -43.30
N VAL A 20 -2.01 -34.83 -42.20
CA VAL A 20 -2.98 -33.92 -41.55
C VAL A 20 -2.41 -33.36 -40.24
N LEU A 21 -1.80 -34.21 -39.42
CA LEU A 21 -1.29 -33.85 -38.08
C LEU A 21 0.11 -33.23 -38.14
N THR A 22 0.21 -32.12 -38.86
CA THR A 22 1.44 -31.34 -38.99
C THR A 22 1.80 -30.58 -37.72
N ARG A 23 3.08 -30.26 -37.53
CA ARG A 23 3.57 -29.46 -36.39
C ARG A 23 2.87 -28.09 -36.30
N GLY A 24 2.65 -27.43 -37.44
CA GLY A 24 1.93 -26.15 -37.48
C GLY A 24 0.48 -26.26 -37.02
N LEU A 25 -0.20 -27.37 -37.34
CA LEU A 25 -1.56 -27.62 -36.85
C LEU A 25 -1.58 -27.91 -35.35
N ARG A 26 -0.60 -28.66 -34.83
CA ARG A 26 -0.43 -28.92 -33.39
C ARG A 26 -0.35 -27.63 -32.61
N ASP A 27 0.56 -26.74 -33.00
CA ASP A 27 0.81 -25.50 -32.27
C ASP A 27 -0.45 -24.60 -32.29
N ARG A 28 -1.17 -24.59 -33.41
CA ARG A 28 -2.42 -23.83 -33.57
C ARG A 28 -3.55 -24.40 -32.70
N LEU A 29 -3.75 -25.72 -32.67
CA LEU A 29 -4.76 -26.36 -31.84
C LEU A 29 -4.42 -26.27 -30.35
N HIS A 30 -3.17 -26.50 -29.98
CA HIS A 30 -2.69 -26.35 -28.61
C HIS A 30 -2.95 -24.91 -28.13
N HIS A 31 -2.62 -23.91 -28.94
CA HIS A 31 -2.95 -22.53 -28.62
C HIS A 31 -4.47 -22.34 -28.49
N LEU A 32 -5.29 -22.78 -29.45
CA LEU A 32 -6.75 -22.58 -29.37
C LEU A 32 -7.40 -23.23 -28.14
N ILE A 33 -6.93 -24.40 -27.72
CA ILE A 33 -7.50 -25.17 -26.60
C ILE A 33 -7.03 -24.60 -25.25
N PHE A 34 -5.75 -24.24 -25.13
CA PHE A 34 -5.13 -23.90 -23.85
C PHE A 34 -4.84 -22.41 -23.67
N PHE A 35 -4.98 -21.60 -24.72
CA PHE A 35 -4.81 -20.15 -24.60
C PHE A 35 -5.90 -19.58 -23.70
N GLN A 36 -5.46 -18.95 -22.63
CA GLN A 36 -6.29 -18.11 -21.79
C GLN A 36 -5.77 -16.69 -21.93
N ARG A 37 -6.70 -15.75 -22.15
CA ARG A 37 -6.31 -14.34 -22.11
C ARG A 37 -5.77 -14.05 -20.71
N PRO A 38 -4.59 -13.44 -20.59
CA PRO A 38 -4.12 -13.00 -19.29
C PRO A 38 -5.19 -12.09 -18.68
N LEU A 39 -5.40 -12.22 -17.38
CA LEU A 39 -6.27 -11.29 -16.66
C LEU A 39 -5.74 -9.88 -16.92
N ARG A 40 -6.62 -8.99 -17.38
CA ARG A 40 -6.23 -7.61 -17.67
C ARG A 40 -5.71 -7.01 -16.35
N PRO A 41 -4.47 -6.48 -16.31
CA PRO A 41 -4.00 -5.76 -15.13
C PRO A 41 -5.01 -4.63 -14.84
N PRO A 42 -5.35 -4.36 -13.56
CA PRO A 42 -6.34 -3.36 -13.23
C PRO A 42 -5.95 -2.05 -13.94
N SER A 43 -6.90 -1.51 -14.72
CA SER A 43 -6.65 -0.29 -15.48
C SER A 43 -6.11 0.80 -14.55
N PRO A 44 -5.12 1.61 -14.97
CA PRO A 44 -4.70 2.80 -14.21
C PRO A 44 -5.86 3.74 -13.84
N ALA A 45 -6.98 3.65 -14.56
CA ALA A 45 -8.22 4.38 -14.24
C ALA A 45 -8.93 3.88 -12.97
N LEU A 46 -8.76 2.60 -12.59
CA LEU A 46 -9.31 2.03 -11.35
C LEU A 46 -8.48 2.39 -10.12
N VAL A 47 -7.24 2.85 -10.31
CA VAL A 47 -6.39 3.31 -9.22
C VAL A 47 -6.89 4.66 -8.72
N GLY A 48 -7.19 4.73 -7.42
CA GLY A 48 -7.62 5.97 -6.78
C GLY A 48 -6.61 7.12 -6.98
N ARG A 49 -7.10 8.35 -6.86
CA ARG A 49 -6.27 9.56 -7.03
C ARG A 49 -5.59 9.98 -5.74
N CYS A 50 -4.44 10.64 -5.88
CA CYS A 50 -3.67 11.17 -4.76
C CYS A 50 -4.44 12.29 -4.04
N GLU A 51 -4.43 12.28 -2.71
CA GLU A 51 -5.13 13.28 -1.88
C GLU A 51 -4.50 14.68 -1.94
N LEU A 52 -3.20 14.76 -2.23
CA LEU A 52 -2.43 16.00 -2.35
C LEU A 52 -2.40 16.50 -3.80
N GLU A 53 -2.39 15.58 -4.77
CA GLU A 53 -2.30 15.89 -6.20
C GLU A 53 -3.37 15.09 -6.98
N PRO A 54 -4.65 15.55 -6.99
CA PRO A 54 -5.79 14.78 -7.49
C PRO A 54 -5.71 14.33 -8.95
N ARG A 55 -4.83 14.93 -9.75
CA ARG A 55 -4.60 14.55 -11.16
C ARG A 55 -3.76 13.29 -11.32
N LEU A 56 -3.00 12.89 -10.29
CA LEU A 56 -2.07 11.77 -10.35
C LEU A 56 -2.64 10.53 -9.64
N PRO A 57 -2.31 9.31 -10.13
CA PRO A 57 -2.69 8.07 -9.47
C PRO A 57 -1.91 7.87 -8.16
N ARG A 58 -2.49 7.10 -7.24
CA ARG A 58 -1.82 6.67 -6.00
C ARG A 58 -0.64 5.76 -6.30
N ALA A 59 0.41 5.85 -5.49
CA ALA A 59 1.58 5.00 -5.59
C ALA A 59 1.26 3.55 -5.20
N PRO A 60 1.77 2.55 -5.93
CA PRO A 60 1.71 1.15 -5.51
C PRO A 60 2.43 0.94 -4.17
N ARG A 61 1.90 0.07 -3.30
CA ARG A 61 2.56 -0.28 -2.04
C ARG A 61 3.88 -1.04 -2.23
N ALA A 62 4.02 -1.69 -3.37
CA ALA A 62 5.23 -2.38 -3.78
C ALA A 62 6.34 -1.43 -4.26
N ASP A 63 6.03 -0.16 -4.58
CA ASP A 63 7.07 0.79 -4.99
C ASP A 63 8.03 1.08 -3.83
N ARG A 64 9.34 1.02 -4.12
CA ARG A 64 10.41 1.22 -3.15
C ARG A 64 10.34 2.59 -2.46
N ARG A 65 10.01 3.64 -3.19
CA ARG A 65 9.90 5.02 -2.67
C ARG A 65 8.71 5.13 -1.72
N PHE A 66 7.61 4.43 -2.01
CA PHE A 66 6.49 4.31 -1.08
C PHE A 66 6.89 3.57 0.20
N GLN A 67 7.65 2.46 0.10
CA GLN A 67 8.14 1.74 1.29
C GLN A 67 9.04 2.63 2.17
N ARG A 68 9.93 3.41 1.55
CA ARG A 68 10.77 4.39 2.24
C ARG A 68 9.94 5.48 2.93
N PHE A 69 8.95 6.05 2.24
CA PHE A 69 8.02 7.03 2.81
C PHE A 69 7.28 6.47 4.03
N ARG A 70 6.73 5.27 3.92
CA ARG A 70 6.05 4.59 5.03
C ARG A 70 7.00 4.38 6.21
N LEU A 71 8.19 3.87 5.95
CA LEU A 71 9.22 3.62 6.95
C LEU A 71 9.56 4.91 7.74
N LEU A 72 9.91 5.99 7.03
CA LEU A 72 10.28 7.26 7.65
C LEU A 72 9.12 7.84 8.46
N ASN A 73 7.90 7.80 7.92
CA ASN A 73 6.73 8.28 8.63
C ASN A 73 6.47 7.48 9.92
N GLU A 74 6.62 6.15 9.89
CA GLU A 74 6.46 5.33 11.09
C GLU A 74 7.55 5.59 12.13
N VAL A 75 8.81 5.73 11.71
CA VAL A 75 9.93 6.04 12.60
C VAL A 75 9.78 7.43 13.23
N ASN A 76 9.42 8.46 12.45
CA ASN A 76 9.24 9.83 12.97
C ASN A 76 8.07 9.93 13.96
N ASN A 77 7.06 9.06 13.83
CA ASN A 77 5.92 8.99 14.75
C ASN A 77 6.18 8.08 15.96
N LEU A 78 7.32 7.39 16.01
CA LEU A 78 7.67 6.53 17.13
C LEU A 78 7.98 7.38 18.37
N ARG A 79 7.42 6.99 19.51
CA ARG A 79 7.72 7.58 20.81
C ARG A 79 8.11 6.48 21.78
N ILE A 80 9.16 6.75 22.56
CA ILE A 80 9.70 5.87 23.58
C ILE A 80 8.99 6.22 24.89
N GLN A 81 8.51 5.18 25.57
CA GLN A 81 7.90 5.24 26.88
C GLN A 81 8.77 4.40 27.81
N ASP A 82 9.54 5.08 28.65
CA ASP A 82 10.29 4.40 29.70
C ASP A 82 9.38 4.22 30.92
N GLN A 83 9.10 2.98 31.28
CA GLN A 83 8.25 2.67 32.42
C GLN A 83 8.86 3.12 33.75
N SER A 84 10.19 3.21 33.82
CA SER A 84 10.92 3.62 35.03
C SER A 84 10.82 5.13 35.25
N ALA A 85 11.02 5.92 34.19
CA ALA A 85 10.96 7.38 34.25
C ALA A 85 9.55 7.96 34.10
N ARG A 86 8.58 7.18 33.58
CA ARG A 86 7.22 7.63 33.19
C ARG A 86 7.22 8.80 32.20
N GLU A 87 8.30 8.96 31.45
CA GLU A 87 8.44 10.00 30.43
C GLU A 87 8.17 9.41 29.04
N GLU A 88 7.53 10.21 28.18
CA GLU A 88 7.38 9.92 26.77
C GLU A 88 8.25 10.89 25.97
N ARG A 89 9.20 10.35 25.20
CA ARG A 89 10.11 11.14 24.36
C ARG A 89 10.14 10.66 22.92
N ALA A 90 10.55 11.55 22.03
CA ALA A 90 10.91 11.18 20.66
C ALA A 90 12.27 10.45 20.62
N LEU A 91 12.52 9.75 19.51
CA LEU A 91 13.85 9.24 19.19
C LEU A 91 14.83 10.41 19.00
N SER A 92 16.08 10.24 19.44
CA SER A 92 17.16 11.15 19.06
C SER A 92 17.49 10.98 17.56
N VAL A 93 18.28 11.91 17.01
CA VAL A 93 18.70 11.86 15.60
C VAL A 93 19.52 10.59 15.34
N GLU A 94 20.43 10.25 16.24
CA GLU A 94 21.30 9.08 16.13
C GLU A 94 20.51 7.77 16.27
N GLU A 95 19.59 7.70 17.23
CA GLU A 95 18.69 6.55 17.42
C GLU A 95 17.84 6.33 16.17
N ARG A 96 17.34 7.41 15.59
CA ARG A 96 16.52 7.41 14.38
C ARG A 96 17.31 6.90 13.17
N GLU A 97 18.50 7.43 12.92
CA GLU A 97 19.35 6.99 11.80
C GLU A 97 19.71 5.51 11.92
N LYS A 98 20.09 5.08 13.13
CA LYS A 98 20.38 3.67 13.43
C LYS A 98 19.17 2.78 13.16
N LEU A 99 17.97 3.20 13.59
CA LEU A 99 16.73 2.46 13.36
C LEU A 99 16.38 2.37 11.86
N ILE A 100 16.50 3.47 11.12
CA ILE A 100 16.22 3.50 9.67
C ILE A 100 17.17 2.55 8.94
N ALA A 101 18.47 2.60 9.24
CA ALA A 101 19.45 1.70 8.63
C ALA A 101 19.18 0.22 8.94
N TYR A 102 18.70 -0.09 10.15
CA TYR A 102 18.34 -1.44 10.57
C TYR A 102 17.10 -1.97 9.84
N LEU A 103 16.05 -1.15 9.72
CA LEU A 103 14.79 -1.52 9.07
C LEU A 103 14.90 -1.53 7.54
N ALA A 104 15.79 -0.73 6.96
CA ALA A 104 16.01 -0.70 5.51
C ALA A 104 16.51 -2.04 4.95
N LYS A 105 17.15 -2.87 5.78
CA LYS A 105 17.68 -4.19 5.40
C LYS A 105 16.77 -5.36 5.79
N ALA A 106 15.61 -5.09 6.38
CA ALA A 106 14.74 -6.10 6.94
C ALA A 106 13.33 -6.00 6.37
N LYS A 107 12.64 -7.15 6.30
CA LYS A 107 11.22 -7.19 5.96
C LYS A 107 10.37 -6.57 7.06
N ASP A 108 10.61 -7.02 8.29
CA ASP A 108 9.95 -6.56 9.52
C ASP A 108 10.89 -6.78 10.71
N ARG A 109 10.65 -6.05 11.80
CA ARG A 109 11.34 -6.23 13.09
C ARG A 109 10.36 -6.11 14.25
N SER A 110 10.50 -6.97 15.25
CA SER A 110 9.70 -6.84 16.47
C SER A 110 10.15 -5.64 17.31
N PHE A 111 9.24 -5.09 18.11
CA PHE A 111 9.60 -3.99 19.02
C PHE A 111 10.69 -4.38 20.02
N GLN A 112 10.72 -5.65 20.45
CA GLN A 112 11.81 -6.19 21.28
C GLN A 112 13.15 -6.18 20.54
N GLN A 113 13.19 -6.54 19.26
CA GLN A 113 14.41 -6.48 18.44
C GLN A 113 14.87 -5.05 18.24
N ILE A 114 13.93 -4.12 18.04
CA ILE A 114 14.22 -2.69 17.90
C ILE A 114 14.81 -2.14 19.21
N ALA A 115 14.18 -2.41 20.35
CA ALA A 115 14.66 -1.96 21.66
C ALA A 115 16.08 -2.48 21.93
N LYS A 116 16.34 -3.77 21.69
CA LYS A 116 17.68 -4.37 21.84
C LYS A 116 18.72 -3.79 20.89
N HIS A 117 18.31 -3.34 19.70
CA HIS A 117 19.23 -2.75 18.74
C HIS A 117 19.59 -1.31 19.11
N LEU A 118 18.64 -0.56 19.69
CA LEU A 118 18.81 0.86 20.00
C LEU A 118 19.42 1.09 21.39
N PHE A 119 19.04 0.28 22.38
CA PHE A 119 19.36 0.51 23.78
C PHE A 119 20.05 -0.70 24.42
N GLU A 120 21.05 -0.43 25.25
CA GLU A 120 21.68 -1.46 26.08
C GLU A 120 20.70 -1.95 27.16
N GLN A 121 20.08 -1.02 27.88
CA GLN A 121 18.99 -1.28 28.82
C GLN A 121 17.63 -1.15 28.10
N HIS A 122 16.99 -2.29 27.83
CA HIS A 122 15.84 -2.36 26.93
C HIS A 122 14.58 -2.98 27.56
N GLU A 123 14.65 -3.50 28.78
CA GLU A 123 13.55 -4.24 29.41
C GLU A 123 12.35 -3.34 29.79
N SER A 124 12.62 -2.13 30.29
CA SER A 124 11.60 -1.13 30.66
C SER A 124 11.06 -0.32 29.49
N ILE A 125 11.71 -0.42 28.31
CA ILE A 125 11.39 0.39 27.14
C ILE A 125 10.18 -0.19 26.43
N ARG A 126 9.19 0.68 26.16
CA ARG A 126 8.05 0.39 25.29
C ARG A 126 7.88 1.51 24.27
N PHE A 127 7.24 1.18 23.15
CA PHE A 127 6.91 2.16 22.12
C PHE A 127 5.42 2.47 22.11
N ASN A 128 5.06 3.72 21.79
CA ASN A 128 3.66 4.14 21.66
C ASN A 128 2.84 3.26 20.69
N LEU A 129 3.46 2.79 19.61
CA LEU A 129 2.82 1.92 18.62
C LEU A 129 2.52 0.49 19.14
N GLU A 130 3.14 0.06 20.24
CA GLU A 130 2.83 -1.24 20.89
C GLU A 130 1.48 -1.24 21.59
N ARG A 131 0.95 -0.06 21.98
CA ARG A 131 -0.32 0.06 22.71
C ARG A 131 -1.52 -0.52 21.96
N GLY A 132 -1.40 -0.75 20.65
CA GLY A 132 -2.39 -1.41 19.81
C GLY A 132 -2.18 -2.92 19.60
N ASP A 133 -1.38 -3.59 20.45
CA ASP A 133 -0.91 -4.98 20.25
C ASP A 133 -0.16 -5.19 18.92
N ARG A 134 0.32 -4.11 18.31
CA ARG A 134 1.23 -4.21 17.17
C ARG A 134 2.53 -4.80 17.70
N LYS A 135 2.95 -5.95 17.14
CA LYS A 135 4.15 -6.66 17.59
C LYS A 135 5.41 -6.24 16.83
N LYS A 136 5.24 -5.70 15.63
CA LYS A 136 6.30 -5.49 14.65
C LYS A 136 6.14 -4.19 13.89
N LEU A 137 7.27 -3.63 13.48
CA LEU A 137 7.38 -2.53 12.55
C LEU A 137 7.85 -3.08 11.20
N ASP A 138 7.22 -2.62 10.12
CA ASP A 138 7.57 -3.09 8.78
C ASP A 138 8.79 -2.31 8.27
N GLY A 139 9.74 -3.01 7.65
CA GLY A 139 10.90 -2.45 6.98
C GLY A 139 10.70 -2.34 5.47
N MET A 140 11.79 -2.34 4.71
CA MET A 140 11.71 -2.37 3.25
C MET A 140 11.61 -3.83 2.76
N SER A 141 10.37 -4.32 2.69
CA SER A 141 10.09 -5.72 2.38
C SER A 141 10.60 -6.16 1.02
N ILE A 142 10.57 -5.26 0.02
CA ILE A 142 11.06 -5.55 -1.34
C ILE A 142 12.57 -5.65 -1.34
N ASP A 143 13.27 -4.68 -0.75
CA ASP A 143 14.74 -4.72 -0.63
C ASP A 143 15.20 -5.98 0.11
N ALA A 144 14.51 -6.35 1.19
CA ALA A 144 14.81 -7.57 1.93
C ALA A 144 14.55 -8.85 1.12
N ALA A 145 13.54 -8.85 0.24
CA ALA A 145 13.26 -9.97 -0.65
C ALA A 145 14.33 -10.08 -1.75
N LEU A 146 14.63 -8.98 -2.43
CA LEU A 146 15.62 -8.93 -3.52
C LEU A 146 17.05 -9.24 -3.04
N ALA A 147 17.39 -8.85 -1.81
CA ALA A 147 18.67 -9.18 -1.18
C ALA A 147 18.84 -10.67 -0.85
N ASN A 148 17.80 -11.50 -1.02
CA ASN A 148 17.91 -12.94 -0.82
C ASN A 148 18.90 -13.56 -1.81
N LYS A 149 19.73 -14.51 -1.34
CA LYS A 149 20.69 -15.25 -2.17
C LYS A 149 20.06 -15.94 -3.38
N LYS A 150 18.78 -16.32 -3.31
CA LYS A 150 18.05 -16.92 -4.44
C LYS A 150 17.75 -15.94 -5.58
N LEU A 151 17.71 -14.64 -5.27
CA LEU A 151 17.44 -13.56 -6.22
C LEU A 151 18.76 -12.80 -6.51
N LEU A 152 18.91 -11.56 -6.03
CA LEU A 152 20.07 -10.71 -6.34
C LEU A 152 21.18 -10.78 -5.28
N GLY A 153 20.89 -11.35 -4.11
CA GLY A 153 21.86 -11.53 -3.04
C GLY A 153 22.41 -10.22 -2.45
N SER A 154 23.58 -10.30 -1.80
CA SER A 154 24.21 -9.16 -1.12
C SER A 154 24.63 -8.04 -2.08
N LYS A 155 24.84 -8.35 -3.36
CA LYS A 155 25.14 -7.35 -4.40
C LYS A 155 24.04 -6.30 -4.51
N TRP A 156 22.79 -6.64 -4.20
CA TRP A 156 21.68 -5.68 -4.16
C TRP A 156 22.01 -4.43 -3.35
N HIS A 157 22.64 -4.59 -2.18
CA HIS A 157 22.93 -3.46 -1.31
C HIS A 157 23.97 -2.48 -1.87
N ALA A 158 24.85 -2.95 -2.76
CA ALA A 158 25.90 -2.14 -3.38
C ALA A 158 25.39 -1.27 -4.55
N ILE A 159 24.18 -1.54 -5.05
CA ILE A 159 23.60 -0.79 -6.16
C ILE A 159 23.22 0.63 -5.71
N PRO A 160 23.40 1.67 -6.57
CA PRO A 160 22.87 3.01 -6.31
C PRO A 160 21.36 3.03 -6.05
N GLU A 161 20.91 3.85 -5.11
CA GLU A 161 19.51 3.94 -4.69
C GLU A 161 18.55 4.23 -5.86
N LEU A 162 18.93 5.13 -6.76
CA LEU A 162 18.12 5.46 -7.95
C LEU A 162 17.92 4.25 -8.87
N LEU A 163 18.95 3.42 -9.01
CA LEU A 163 18.88 2.23 -9.86
C LEU A 163 18.03 1.14 -9.20
N LYS A 164 18.08 1.00 -7.86
CA LYS A 164 17.16 0.14 -7.10
C LYS A 164 15.70 0.56 -7.32
N ASP A 165 15.41 1.85 -7.24
CA ASP A 165 14.06 2.37 -7.46
C ASP A 165 13.57 2.06 -8.88
N ARG A 166 14.43 2.21 -9.90
CA ARG A 166 14.11 1.88 -11.30
C ARG A 166 13.87 0.38 -11.50
N ILE A 167 14.68 -0.49 -10.89
CA ILE A 167 14.54 -1.95 -10.97
C ILE A 167 13.21 -2.38 -10.34
N VAL A 168 12.91 -1.90 -9.13
CA VAL A 168 11.65 -2.24 -8.44
C VAL A 168 10.45 -1.72 -9.24
N ALA A 169 10.52 -0.51 -9.80
CA ALA A 169 9.45 0.01 -10.65
C ALA A 169 9.21 -0.89 -11.88
N ALA A 170 10.27 -1.34 -12.56
CA ALA A 170 10.13 -2.27 -13.70
C ALA A 170 9.52 -3.62 -13.30
N ILE A 171 9.79 -4.11 -12.08
CA ILE A 171 9.17 -5.32 -11.54
C ILE A 171 7.67 -5.08 -11.26
N VAL A 172 7.32 -3.94 -10.68
CA VAL A 172 5.92 -3.59 -10.36
C VAL A 172 5.08 -3.38 -11.63
N ASP A 173 5.70 -2.81 -12.66
CA ASP A 173 5.06 -2.54 -13.96
C ASP A 173 5.05 -3.78 -14.89
N ASP A 174 5.66 -4.90 -14.47
CA ASP A 174 5.79 -6.16 -15.23
C ASP A 174 6.49 -5.96 -16.60
N GLU A 175 7.50 -5.08 -16.65
CA GLU A 175 8.23 -4.71 -17.87
C GLU A 175 9.55 -5.49 -18.02
N ALA A 176 9.49 -6.74 -18.51
CA ALA A 176 10.66 -7.61 -18.66
C ALA A 176 11.83 -6.97 -19.43
N GLY A 177 11.57 -6.39 -20.61
CA GLY A 177 12.63 -5.79 -21.44
C GLY A 177 13.31 -4.58 -20.77
N ARG A 178 12.55 -3.78 -20.01
CA ARG A 178 13.11 -2.68 -19.22
C ARG A 178 13.95 -3.20 -18.06
N LEU A 179 13.46 -4.25 -17.39
CA LEU A 179 14.16 -4.88 -16.28
C LEU A 179 15.50 -5.48 -16.72
N GLU A 180 15.55 -6.18 -17.85
CA GLU A 180 16.79 -6.73 -18.43
C GLU A 180 17.86 -5.67 -18.64
N PHE A 181 17.49 -4.51 -19.21
CA PHE A 181 18.40 -3.39 -19.42
C PHE A 181 18.96 -2.86 -18.09
N LEU A 182 18.09 -2.67 -17.10
CA LEU A 182 18.46 -2.17 -15.77
C LEU A 182 19.35 -3.15 -15.00
N LEU A 183 19.11 -4.45 -15.14
CA LEU A 183 19.96 -5.50 -14.55
C LEU A 183 21.35 -5.47 -15.15
N ARG A 184 21.46 -5.33 -16.48
CA ARG A 184 22.76 -5.17 -17.15
C ARG A 184 23.51 -3.93 -16.67
N GLU A 185 22.82 -2.79 -16.55
CA GLU A 185 23.38 -1.54 -16.00
C GLU A 185 23.88 -1.74 -14.55
N ALA A 186 23.16 -2.53 -13.76
CA ALA A 186 23.50 -2.85 -12.37
C ALA A 186 24.57 -3.97 -12.23
N GLY A 187 25.06 -4.54 -13.33
CA GLY A 187 26.06 -5.61 -13.32
C GLY A 187 25.51 -7.01 -13.00
N PHE A 188 24.23 -7.24 -13.25
CA PHE A 188 23.56 -8.54 -13.14
C PHE A 188 23.30 -9.16 -14.51
N GLU A 189 23.05 -10.46 -14.50
CA GLU A 189 22.69 -11.22 -15.70
C GLU A 189 21.24 -10.89 -16.13
N PRO A 190 21.00 -10.49 -17.39
CA PRO A 190 19.65 -10.16 -17.88
C PRO A 190 18.65 -11.30 -17.76
N ALA A 191 19.10 -12.55 -17.87
CA ALA A 191 18.25 -13.75 -17.74
C ALA A 191 17.57 -13.88 -16.36
N LEU A 192 18.02 -13.11 -15.35
CA LEU A 192 17.35 -13.05 -14.05
C LEU A 192 16.02 -12.29 -14.09
N ALA A 193 15.73 -11.53 -15.15
CA ALA A 193 14.53 -10.68 -15.24
C ALA A 193 13.23 -11.49 -15.08
N GLU A 194 13.05 -12.56 -15.86
CA GLU A 194 11.86 -13.42 -15.77
C GLU A 194 11.69 -14.01 -14.37
N LYS A 195 12.78 -14.52 -13.80
CA LYS A 195 12.79 -15.06 -12.44
C LYS A 195 12.38 -14.02 -11.40
N LEU A 196 12.84 -12.77 -11.54
CA LEU A 196 12.47 -11.69 -10.61
C LEU A 196 10.99 -11.32 -10.73
N LEU A 197 10.43 -11.29 -11.94
CA LEU A 197 9.01 -11.02 -12.14
C LEU A 197 8.13 -12.09 -11.50
N GLU A 198 8.53 -13.36 -11.59
CA GLU A 198 7.77 -14.48 -11.04
C GLU A 198 7.94 -14.65 -9.52
N GLU A 199 9.17 -14.54 -9.00
CA GLU A 199 9.48 -14.90 -7.61
C GLU A 199 9.42 -13.72 -6.63
N THR A 200 9.38 -12.47 -7.10
CA THR A 200 9.40 -11.31 -6.19
C THR A 200 8.05 -11.13 -5.49
N PRO A 201 7.99 -11.17 -4.15
CA PRO A 201 6.73 -10.98 -3.42
C PRO A 201 6.33 -9.50 -3.41
N LEU A 202 5.36 -9.13 -4.23
CA LEU A 202 4.83 -7.77 -4.31
C LEU A 202 3.67 -7.54 -3.32
N PRO A 203 3.77 -6.56 -2.41
CA PRO A 203 2.65 -6.14 -1.59
C PRO A 203 1.51 -5.59 -2.44
N GLU A 204 0.30 -6.12 -2.24
CA GLU A 204 -0.88 -5.69 -2.98
C GLU A 204 -1.43 -4.35 -2.47
N GLY A 205 -2.03 -3.58 -3.38
CA GLY A 205 -2.73 -2.33 -3.11
C GLY A 205 -1.90 -1.07 -3.28
N TYR A 206 -2.53 0.07 -2.98
CA TYR A 206 -1.98 1.41 -3.21
C TYR A 206 -1.93 2.22 -1.92
N GLY A 207 -1.03 3.21 -1.87
CA GLY A 207 -0.96 4.22 -0.82
C GLY A 207 -2.02 5.32 -0.97
N SER A 208 -1.98 6.32 -0.09
CA SER A 208 -2.85 7.51 -0.20
C SER A 208 -2.30 8.59 -1.14
N TYR A 209 -0.98 8.59 -1.36
CA TYR A 209 -0.26 9.63 -2.11
C TYR A 209 0.32 9.09 -3.42
N SER A 210 0.50 9.97 -4.41
CA SER A 210 1.20 9.70 -5.66
C SER A 210 2.71 9.59 -5.42
N LEU A 211 3.43 8.95 -6.34
CA LEU A 211 4.89 8.90 -6.30
C LEU A 211 5.52 10.29 -6.34
N HIS A 212 4.95 11.20 -7.15
CA HIS A 212 5.40 12.58 -7.24
C HIS A 212 5.26 13.33 -5.90
N ALA A 213 4.10 13.21 -5.24
CA ALA A 213 3.90 13.79 -3.93
C ALA A 213 4.86 13.17 -2.89
N ILE A 214 5.03 11.84 -2.91
CA ILE A 214 5.98 11.14 -2.03
C ILE A 214 7.40 11.66 -2.22
N MET A 215 7.87 11.84 -3.46
CA MET A 215 9.22 12.34 -3.74
C MET A 215 9.45 13.74 -3.18
N LYS A 216 8.43 14.61 -3.17
CA LYS A 216 8.53 15.92 -2.51
C LYS A 216 8.54 15.81 -0.98
N LEU A 217 7.88 14.81 -0.41
CA LEU A 217 7.79 14.64 1.05
C LEU A 217 9.03 13.95 1.65
N LEU A 218 9.69 13.08 0.89
CA LEU A 218 10.81 12.26 1.37
C LEU A 218 11.95 13.11 2.00
N PRO A 219 12.46 14.18 1.37
CA PRO A 219 13.54 14.99 1.96
C PRO A 219 13.19 15.54 3.35
N HIS A 220 11.95 16.00 3.54
CA HIS A 220 11.50 16.56 4.81
C HIS A 220 11.30 15.48 5.89
N LEU A 221 10.80 14.29 5.49
CA LEU A 221 10.70 13.15 6.39
C LEU A 221 12.08 12.62 6.78
N GLU A 222 13.08 12.71 5.89
CA GLU A 222 14.48 12.35 6.16
C GLU A 222 15.15 13.27 7.18
N LEU A 223 14.70 14.53 7.29
CA LEU A 223 15.08 15.45 8.38
C LEU A 223 14.42 15.13 9.73
N GLY A 224 13.50 14.16 9.78
CA GLY A 224 12.79 13.77 11.00
C GLY A 224 11.50 14.54 11.27
N LEU A 225 11.05 15.37 10.32
CA LEU A 225 9.79 16.10 10.48
C LEU A 225 8.60 15.12 10.50
N PRO A 226 7.57 15.37 11.33
CA PRO A 226 6.33 14.61 11.26
C PRO A 226 5.64 14.89 9.92
N LEU A 227 4.83 13.94 9.43
CA LEU A 227 4.08 14.14 8.19
C LEU A 227 3.17 15.37 8.27
N THR A 228 2.47 15.54 9.39
CA THR A 228 1.54 16.64 9.65
C THR A 228 1.72 17.17 11.07
N SER A 229 1.50 18.46 11.30
CA SER A 229 1.36 19.03 12.65
C SER A 229 0.09 19.87 12.77
N ARG A 230 -0.63 19.75 13.89
CA ARG A 230 -1.81 20.58 14.19
C ARG A 230 -1.43 22.02 14.51
N ASP A 231 -0.26 22.22 15.08
CA ASP A 231 0.27 23.54 15.36
C ASP A 231 0.82 24.14 14.06
N ALA A 232 0.25 25.27 13.63
CA ALA A 232 0.66 25.98 12.43
C ALA A 232 2.12 26.45 12.47
N SER A 233 2.64 26.71 13.67
CA SER A 233 4.01 27.19 13.88
C SER A 233 5.06 26.08 13.77
N GLN A 234 4.64 24.81 13.90
CA GLN A 234 5.56 23.69 13.83
C GLN A 234 5.76 23.22 12.37
N PRO A 235 7.01 23.02 11.94
CA PRO A 235 7.28 22.49 10.61
C PRO A 235 6.76 21.05 10.49
N SER A 236 6.26 20.71 9.30
CA SER A 236 5.82 19.37 8.97
C SER A 236 6.13 19.06 7.51
N ALA A 237 6.32 17.79 7.17
CA ALA A 237 6.71 17.42 5.82
C ALA A 237 5.72 17.90 4.75
N LEU A 238 4.40 17.92 5.06
CA LEU A 238 3.41 18.49 4.13
C LEU A 238 3.66 19.98 3.86
N ARG A 239 3.80 20.80 4.90
CA ARG A 239 3.94 22.26 4.76
C ARG A 239 5.25 22.63 4.08
N GLU A 240 6.35 21.99 4.47
CA GLU A 240 7.67 22.23 3.85
C GLU A 240 7.69 21.81 2.36
N ALA A 241 6.91 20.79 2.01
CA ALA A 241 6.71 20.38 0.61
C ALA A 241 5.71 21.26 -0.16
N GLY A 242 5.17 22.32 0.47
CA GLY A 242 4.22 23.26 -0.13
C GLY A 242 2.77 22.77 -0.17
N TYR A 243 2.40 21.75 0.62
CA TYR A 243 1.03 21.25 0.73
C TYR A 243 0.32 21.77 1.98
N ALA A 244 -0.94 22.13 1.81
CA ALA A 244 -1.84 22.39 2.93
C ALA A 244 -2.26 21.07 3.60
N ALA A 245 -2.36 21.07 4.93
CA ALA A 245 -2.96 19.96 5.65
C ALA A 245 -4.45 19.81 5.26
N PRO A 246 -5.04 18.61 5.38
CA PRO A 246 -6.43 18.38 4.97
C PRO A 246 -7.46 19.33 5.61
N TRP A 247 -7.24 19.74 6.86
CA TRP A 247 -8.10 20.68 7.59
C TRP A 247 -7.83 22.16 7.28
N GLU A 248 -6.74 22.48 6.59
CA GLU A 248 -6.39 23.84 6.14
C GLU A 248 -6.97 24.14 4.76
N LYS A 249 -7.44 23.12 4.03
CA LYS A 249 -8.09 23.31 2.73
C LYS A 249 -9.34 24.17 2.92
N ALA A 250 -9.34 25.35 2.31
CA ALA A 250 -10.49 26.25 2.33
C ALA A 250 -11.70 25.54 1.71
N VAL A 251 -12.81 25.52 2.45
CA VAL A 251 -14.10 25.07 1.91
C VAL A 251 -14.68 26.25 1.14
N ALA A 252 -14.73 26.14 -0.19
CA ALA A 252 -15.40 27.14 -1.01
C ALA A 252 -16.88 27.21 -0.61
N THR A 253 -17.35 28.39 -0.20
CA THR A 253 -18.77 28.66 -0.04
C THR A 253 -19.40 28.75 -1.42
N GLN A 254 -20.39 27.90 -1.66
CA GLN A 254 -21.11 27.84 -2.91
C GLN A 254 -22.60 28.10 -2.70
N PRO A 255 -23.31 28.67 -3.69
CA PRO A 255 -24.74 28.94 -3.55
C PRO A 255 -25.58 27.66 -3.55
N LEU A 256 -25.16 26.62 -4.27
CA LEU A 256 -25.85 25.34 -4.32
C LEU A 256 -24.82 24.21 -4.19
N LEU A 257 -25.29 23.03 -3.80
CA LEU A 257 -24.48 21.82 -3.82
C LEU A 257 -24.15 21.40 -5.26
N ASP A 258 -22.86 21.23 -5.51
CA ASP A 258 -22.31 20.65 -6.73
C ASP A 258 -22.72 19.20 -6.96
N GLU A 259 -22.43 18.70 -8.16
CA GLU A 259 -22.56 17.28 -8.45
C GLU A 259 -21.65 16.46 -7.52
N PRO A 260 -22.17 15.41 -6.86
CA PRO A 260 -21.36 14.59 -5.97
C PRO A 260 -20.24 13.89 -6.73
N GLU A 261 -19.11 13.67 -6.06
CA GLU A 261 -17.99 12.94 -6.65
C GLU A 261 -18.42 11.53 -7.13
N PRO A 262 -17.77 10.99 -8.17
CA PRO A 262 -18.11 9.67 -8.69
C PRO A 262 -17.92 8.58 -7.64
N VAL A 263 -19.03 7.94 -7.24
CA VAL A 263 -19.02 6.76 -6.37
C VAL A 263 -19.32 5.52 -7.20
N THR A 264 -18.55 4.45 -6.97
CA THR A 264 -18.69 3.18 -7.68
C THR A 264 -19.99 2.44 -7.35
N ASN A 265 -20.47 2.56 -6.11
CA ASN A 265 -21.72 1.96 -5.69
C ASN A 265 -22.93 2.76 -6.22
N PRO A 266 -23.76 2.18 -7.12
CA PRO A 266 -24.87 2.89 -7.75
C PRO A 266 -25.95 3.35 -6.77
N LEU A 267 -26.18 2.61 -5.67
CA LEU A 267 -27.15 2.98 -4.65
C LEU A 267 -26.68 4.22 -3.86
N VAL A 268 -25.40 4.24 -3.50
CA VAL A 268 -24.80 5.40 -2.82
C VAL A 268 -24.83 6.63 -3.73
N ARG A 269 -24.50 6.45 -5.01
CA ARG A 269 -24.59 7.52 -6.01
C ARG A 269 -26.01 8.06 -6.10
N ALA A 270 -27.02 7.21 -6.24
CA ALA A 270 -28.42 7.63 -6.28
C ALA A 270 -28.81 8.43 -5.03
N ALA A 271 -28.47 7.93 -3.84
CA ALA A 271 -28.76 8.62 -2.57
C ALA A 271 -28.11 10.00 -2.49
N LEU A 272 -26.84 10.15 -2.90
CA LEU A 272 -26.15 11.45 -2.90
C LEU A 272 -26.79 12.45 -3.88
N HIS A 273 -27.23 11.98 -5.06
CA HIS A 273 -27.96 12.84 -6.00
C HIS A 273 -29.32 13.28 -5.45
N GLU A 274 -30.05 12.41 -4.75
CA GLU A 274 -31.31 12.78 -4.11
C GLU A 274 -31.10 13.79 -2.97
N VAL A 275 -30.08 13.60 -2.13
CA VAL A 275 -29.70 14.59 -1.10
C VAL A 275 -29.38 15.94 -1.74
N ARG A 276 -28.59 15.96 -2.82
CA ARG A 276 -28.30 17.19 -3.57
C ARG A 276 -29.57 17.86 -4.07
N LYS A 277 -30.50 17.12 -4.67
CA LYS A 277 -31.77 17.67 -5.19
C LYS A 277 -32.58 18.32 -4.08
N VAL A 278 -32.76 17.62 -2.95
CA VAL A 278 -33.56 18.10 -1.82
C VAL A 278 -32.93 19.34 -1.19
N VAL A 279 -31.63 19.33 -0.89
CA VAL A 279 -30.94 20.49 -0.31
C VAL A 279 -30.98 21.68 -1.25
N ASN A 280 -30.71 21.47 -2.55
CA ASN A 280 -30.77 22.56 -3.53
C ASN A 280 -32.19 23.12 -3.72
N ALA A 281 -33.23 22.29 -3.62
CA ALA A 281 -34.62 22.76 -3.64
C ALA A 281 -34.95 23.62 -2.42
N ILE A 282 -34.52 23.21 -1.22
CA ILE A 282 -34.67 23.99 0.02
C ILE A 282 -33.96 25.34 -0.10
N LEU A 283 -32.71 25.36 -0.59
CA LEU A 283 -31.95 26.59 -0.78
C LEU A 283 -32.63 27.53 -1.80
N ARG A 284 -33.09 27.02 -2.94
CA ARG A 284 -33.79 27.83 -3.95
C ARG A 284 -35.07 28.44 -3.43
N GLU A 285 -35.97 27.63 -2.87
CA GLU A 285 -37.28 28.11 -2.45
C GLU A 285 -37.18 28.93 -1.16
N LEU A 286 -36.61 28.38 -0.10
CA LEU A 286 -36.67 29.03 1.21
C LEU A 286 -35.65 30.17 1.34
N VAL A 287 -34.41 29.97 0.88
CA VAL A 287 -33.34 30.96 1.08
C VAL A 287 -33.36 32.02 -0.01
N TYR A 288 -33.24 31.62 -1.29
CA TYR A 288 -33.07 32.58 -2.38
C TYR A 288 -34.35 33.29 -2.81
N LYS A 289 -35.49 32.59 -2.79
CA LYS A 289 -36.77 33.17 -3.21
C LYS A 289 -37.55 33.82 -2.06
N HIS A 290 -37.59 33.18 -0.89
CA HIS A 290 -38.35 33.69 0.27
C HIS A 290 -37.50 34.43 1.31
N GLY A 291 -36.17 34.48 1.16
CA GLY A 291 -35.29 35.26 2.03
C GLY A 291 -35.09 34.67 3.42
N HIS A 292 -35.42 33.40 3.65
CA HIS A 292 -35.16 32.75 4.94
C HIS A 292 -33.67 32.46 5.13
N THR A 293 -33.21 32.51 6.39
CA THR A 293 -31.84 32.15 6.75
C THR A 293 -31.77 30.70 7.21
N LEU A 294 -30.95 29.88 6.54
CA LEU A 294 -30.69 28.50 6.96
C LEU A 294 -29.53 28.47 7.96
N SER A 295 -29.81 28.23 9.24
CA SER A 295 -28.78 28.26 10.29
C SER A 295 -27.87 27.03 10.27
N ARG A 296 -28.44 25.81 10.21
CA ARG A 296 -27.69 24.54 10.25
C ARG A 296 -28.43 23.44 9.51
N ILE A 297 -27.66 22.54 8.91
CA ILE A 297 -28.15 21.26 8.38
C ILE A 297 -27.62 20.16 9.29
N HIS A 298 -28.52 19.38 9.88
CA HIS A 298 -28.16 18.23 10.71
C HIS A 298 -28.18 16.97 9.84
N VAL A 299 -27.04 16.30 9.73
CA VAL A 299 -26.91 15.04 8.98
C VAL A 299 -26.72 13.91 9.98
N GLU A 300 -27.64 12.95 9.96
CA GLU A 300 -27.52 11.74 10.77
C GLU A 300 -26.60 10.73 10.05
N LEU A 301 -25.53 10.32 10.72
CA LEU A 301 -24.59 9.33 10.20
C LEU A 301 -24.84 8.00 10.90
N ALA A 302 -24.84 6.90 10.16
CA ALA A 302 -24.99 5.54 10.69
C ALA A 302 -23.82 5.08 11.62
N ARG A 303 -22.86 5.96 11.93
CA ARG A 303 -21.75 5.62 12.84
C ARG A 303 -22.19 5.84 14.29
N GLU A 304 -22.13 4.77 15.07
CA GLU A 304 -22.17 4.86 16.54
C GLU A 304 -20.88 5.46 17.08
N VAL A 305 -20.78 6.80 17.08
CA VAL A 305 -19.59 7.53 17.55
C VAL A 305 -19.42 7.43 19.08
N ARG A 306 -20.49 7.13 19.82
CA ARG A 306 -20.47 7.08 21.29
C ARG A 306 -20.47 5.64 21.78
N GLY A 307 -19.46 5.31 22.57
CA GLY A 307 -19.50 4.13 23.44
C GLY A 307 -18.62 4.39 24.65
N THR A 308 -18.97 3.82 25.81
CA THR A 308 -18.20 3.92 27.06
C THR A 308 -16.79 3.36 26.88
N ALA A 309 -15.86 3.67 27.80
CA ALA A 309 -14.51 3.09 27.76
C ALA A 309 -14.55 1.55 27.69
N ALA A 310 -15.44 0.92 28.46
CA ALA A 310 -15.67 -0.53 28.44
C ALA A 310 -16.17 -1.03 27.07
N GLN A 311 -17.13 -0.34 26.44
CA GLN A 311 -17.61 -0.71 25.10
C GLN A 311 -16.53 -0.56 24.03
N ARG A 312 -15.68 0.47 24.12
CA ARG A 312 -14.53 0.64 23.21
C ARG A 312 -13.49 -0.48 23.42
N GLN A 313 -13.21 -0.84 24.67
CA GLN A 313 -12.30 -1.93 25.00
C GLN A 313 -12.82 -3.29 24.53
N LYS A 314 -14.12 -3.56 24.73
CA LYS A 314 -14.78 -4.76 24.21
C LYS A 314 -14.70 -4.83 22.69
N ARG A 315 -15.08 -3.76 21.98
CA ARG A 315 -14.96 -3.70 20.50
C ARG A 315 -13.52 -3.94 20.03
N SER A 316 -12.53 -3.33 20.71
CA SER A 316 -11.12 -3.56 20.41
C SER A 316 -10.72 -5.03 20.61
N ARG A 317 -11.16 -5.66 21.70
CA ARG A 317 -10.97 -7.10 21.95
C ARG A 317 -11.60 -7.96 20.85
N ASP A 318 -12.87 -7.73 20.52
CA ASP A 318 -13.58 -8.50 19.50
C ASP A 318 -12.92 -8.36 18.12
N MET A 319 -12.47 -7.17 17.74
CA MET A 319 -11.71 -6.95 16.50
C MET A 319 -10.38 -7.72 16.49
N ARG A 320 -9.66 -7.73 17.63
CA ARG A 320 -8.41 -8.48 17.77
C ARG A 320 -8.62 -9.98 17.70
N ASP A 321 -9.65 -10.52 18.35
CA ASP A 321 -9.93 -11.95 18.32
C ASP A 321 -10.30 -12.41 16.90
N ARG A 322 -11.08 -11.60 16.15
CA ARG A 322 -11.31 -11.83 14.72
C ARG A 322 -10.03 -11.76 13.89
N GLN A 323 -9.14 -10.81 14.16
CA GLN A 323 -7.85 -10.71 13.46
C GLN A 323 -7.02 -11.97 13.70
N ARG A 324 -6.92 -12.45 14.95
CA ARG A 324 -6.20 -13.69 15.28
C ARG A 324 -6.78 -14.91 14.56
N GLN A 325 -8.10 -15.05 14.54
CA GLN A 325 -8.78 -16.12 13.80
C GLN A 325 -8.42 -16.08 12.31
N ARG A 326 -8.38 -14.89 11.71
CA ARG A 326 -7.97 -14.70 10.30
C ARG A 326 -6.50 -15.03 10.07
N ASP A 327 -5.62 -14.63 10.98
CA ASP A 327 -4.19 -14.93 10.87
C ASP A 327 -3.95 -16.44 10.97
N THR A 328 -4.60 -17.14 11.90
CA THR A 328 -4.54 -18.61 12.01
C THR A 328 -5.09 -19.30 10.75
N ALA A 329 -6.21 -18.82 10.19
CA ALA A 329 -6.73 -19.34 8.94
C ALA A 329 -5.74 -19.13 7.77
N THR A 330 -5.14 -17.94 7.70
CA THR A 330 -4.13 -17.58 6.70
C THR A 330 -2.90 -18.51 6.77
N GLU A 331 -2.44 -18.84 7.98
CA GLU A 331 -1.33 -19.77 8.20
C GLU A 331 -1.69 -21.18 7.71
N ARG A 332 -2.87 -21.69 8.10
CA ARG A 332 -3.34 -23.01 7.65
C ARG A 332 -3.48 -23.10 6.14
N ILE A 333 -3.96 -22.05 5.47
CA ILE A 333 -4.06 -22.02 4.00
C ILE A 333 -2.67 -22.10 3.36
N ARG A 334 -1.68 -21.41 3.93
CA ARG A 334 -0.28 -21.45 3.45
C ARG A 334 0.36 -22.82 3.66
N GLU A 335 0.07 -23.51 4.76
CA GLU A 335 0.55 -24.87 5.01
C GLU A 335 0.10 -25.85 3.92
N HIS A 336 -1.07 -25.60 3.31
CA HIS A 336 -1.58 -26.38 2.19
C HIS A 336 -1.06 -25.89 0.82
N GLY A 337 -0.06 -25.01 0.79
CA GLY A 337 0.55 -24.49 -0.43
C GLY A 337 -0.33 -23.52 -1.22
N MET A 338 -1.43 -23.03 -0.64
CA MET A 338 -2.34 -22.09 -1.29
C MET A 338 -2.02 -20.65 -0.90
N LYS A 339 -2.27 -19.70 -1.83
CA LYS A 339 -2.15 -18.28 -1.54
C LYS A 339 -3.43 -17.82 -0.82
N PRO A 340 -3.34 -17.32 0.43
CA PRO A 340 -4.51 -16.82 1.15
C PRO A 340 -5.06 -15.59 0.44
N THR A 341 -6.36 -15.58 0.18
CA THR A 341 -7.08 -14.46 -0.45
C THR A 341 -8.02 -13.82 0.57
N ARG A 342 -8.67 -12.71 0.21
CA ARG A 342 -9.69 -12.11 1.09
C ARG A 342 -10.97 -12.95 1.18
N GLU A 343 -11.16 -13.88 0.25
CA GLU A 343 -12.37 -14.68 0.07
C GLU A 343 -12.21 -16.14 0.52
N ALA A 344 -10.96 -16.61 0.70
CA ALA A 344 -10.60 -17.91 1.26
C ALA A 344 -10.14 -17.76 2.71
#